data_AF-A0A2E2UDG6-F1
#
_entry.id   AF-A0A2E2UDG6-F1
#
_cell.length_a   1.000
_cell.length_b   1.000
_cell.length_c   1.000
_cell.angle_alpha   90.00
_cell.angle_beta   90.00
_cell.angle_gamma   90.00
#
_symmetry.space_group_name_H-M   'P 1'
#
loop_
_entity.id
_entity.type
_entity.pdbx_description
1 polymer ?
#
loop_
_entity_poly.entity_id
_entity_poly.type
_entity_poly.pdbx_seq_one_letter_code
_entity_poly.pdbx_strand_id
1 'polypeptide(L)'
;MKYYINEDGNTVFTSQYHRAKNSCCHSNCLHCPYGTTLKNLGVKIHSYDETNKQEIEKLYDQLYHIKDNFTASLIGDAFGKTASQPDASELSLLTLKDIPCGLIEIKNKEIRSFKLLEHFGDQGINETYLNSIL
;
A
#
# COMPACT_ATOMS: atom_id res chain seq x y z
N MET A 1 -6.67 -12.03 2.24
CA MET A 1 -6.34 -12.44 3.62
C MET A 1 -7.36 -11.89 4.63
N LYS A 2 -7.80 -12.63 5.66
CA LYS A 2 -8.79 -12.15 6.67
C LYS A 2 -8.18 -11.39 7.85
N TYR A 3 -6.95 -11.72 8.23
CA TYR A 3 -6.22 -11.07 9.32
C TYR A 3 -4.72 -11.28 9.14
N TYR A 4 -3.91 -10.48 9.82
CA TYR A 4 -2.46 -10.67 9.96
C TYR A 4 -2.02 -10.38 11.39
N ILE A 5 -0.79 -10.77 11.73
CA ILE A 5 -0.13 -10.39 12.98
C ILE A 5 0.79 -9.21 12.68
N ASN A 6 0.61 -8.08 13.37
CA ASN A 6 1.48 -6.91 13.20
C ASN A 6 2.80 -7.09 13.97
N GLU A 7 3.71 -6.11 13.86
CA GLU A 7 5.03 -6.16 14.52
C GLU A 7 4.92 -6.22 16.06
N ASP A 8 3.82 -5.74 16.64
CA ASP A 8 3.55 -5.82 18.09
C ASP A 8 2.97 -7.18 18.54
N GLY A 9 2.74 -8.12 17.61
CA GLY A 9 2.10 -9.40 17.91
C GLY A 9 0.57 -9.35 18.00
N ASN A 10 -0.06 -8.24 17.59
CA ASN A 10 -1.51 -8.09 17.62
C ASN A 10 -2.17 -8.68 16.36
N THR A 11 -3.31 -9.36 16.56
CA THR A 11 -4.17 -9.79 15.44
C THR A 11 -4.93 -8.59 14.87
N VAL A 12 -4.61 -8.24 13.61
CA VAL A 12 -5.25 -7.15 12.88
C VAL A 12 -6.17 -7.72 11.81
N PHE A 13 -7.46 -7.40 11.89
CA PHE A 13 -8.46 -7.82 10.92
C PHE A 13 -8.48 -6.93 9.68
N THR A 14 -8.54 -7.54 8.50
CA THR A 14 -8.53 -6.83 7.21
C THR A 14 -9.94 -6.44 6.76
N SER A 15 -10.01 -5.71 5.65
CA SER A 15 -11.24 -5.31 4.98
C SER A 15 -12.11 -6.51 4.62
N GLN A 16 -11.50 -7.63 4.23
CA GLN A 16 -12.19 -8.88 3.91
C GLN A 16 -12.92 -9.48 5.12
N TYR A 17 -12.30 -9.44 6.31
CA TYR A 17 -12.95 -9.90 7.54
C TYR A 17 -14.13 -8.99 7.92
N HIS A 18 -13.92 -7.67 7.89
CA HIS A 18 -14.97 -6.71 8.22
C HIS A 18 -16.15 -6.78 7.24
N ARG A 19 -15.89 -6.98 5.94
CA ARG A 19 -16.92 -7.18 4.92
C ARG A 19 -17.73 -8.45 5.18
N ALA A 20 -17.07 -9.55 5.57
CA ALA A 20 -17.75 -10.80 5.93
C ALA A 20 -18.65 -10.66 7.17
N LYS A 21 -18.28 -9.80 8.13
CA LYS A 21 -19.12 -9.48 9.29
C LYS A 21 -20.37 -8.66 8.91
N ASN A 22 -20.37 -8.02 7.74
CA ASN A 22 -21.46 -7.22 7.19
C ASN A 22 -21.98 -6.11 8.13
N SER A 23 -21.08 -5.48 8.90
CA SER A 23 -21.41 -4.37 9.79
C SER A 23 -20.20 -3.45 9.98
N CYS A 24 -20.41 -2.14 9.88
CA CYS A 24 -19.39 -1.15 10.22
C CYS A 24 -19.33 -0.93 11.74
N CYS A 25 -18.13 -0.82 12.31
CA CYS A 25 -17.93 -0.48 13.72
C CYS A 25 -17.97 1.03 14.00
N HIS A 26 -17.92 1.87 12.97
CA HIS A 26 -17.92 3.34 13.04
C HIS A 26 -16.78 3.97 13.86
N SER A 27 -15.72 3.22 14.16
CA SER A 27 -14.59 3.65 15.00
C SER A 27 -13.31 4.00 14.23
N ASN A 28 -13.42 4.33 12.93
CA ASN A 28 -12.27 4.56 12.04
C ASN A 28 -11.23 3.44 12.13
N CYS A 29 -11.66 2.17 12.02
CA CYS A 29 -10.75 1.02 12.02
C CYS A 29 -9.81 1.07 10.81
N LEU A 30 -8.60 0.55 10.95
CA LEU A 30 -7.55 0.66 9.93
C LEU A 30 -8.01 0.10 8.57
N HIS A 31 -8.75 -1.01 8.59
CA HIS A 31 -9.21 -1.71 7.41
C HIS A 31 -10.72 -1.62 7.16
N CYS A 32 -11.27 -0.41 7.26
CA CYS A 32 -12.70 -0.19 7.03
C CYS A 32 -13.08 -0.39 5.54
N PRO A 33 -13.87 -1.41 5.17
CA PRO A 33 -14.27 -1.63 3.77
C PRO A 33 -15.38 -0.67 3.32
N TYR A 34 -15.95 0.12 4.23
CA TYR A 34 -17.10 1.03 3.99
C TYR A 34 -16.68 2.49 3.83
N GLY A 35 -15.36 2.77 3.77
CA GLY A 35 -14.83 4.11 3.53
C GLY A 35 -14.89 5.06 4.73
N THR A 36 -15.39 4.65 5.90
CA THR A 36 -15.47 5.53 7.09
C THR A 36 -14.10 6.12 7.47
N THR A 37 -13.06 5.30 7.49
CA THR A 37 -11.71 5.73 7.86
C THR A 37 -11.10 6.66 6.82
N LEU A 38 -11.24 6.33 5.52
CA LEU A 38 -10.74 7.18 4.44
C LEU A 38 -11.43 8.54 4.42
N LYS A 39 -12.75 8.56 4.59
CA LYS A 39 -13.54 9.79 4.65
C LYS A 39 -13.12 10.71 5.80
N ASN A 40 -12.86 10.13 6.97
CA ASN A 40 -12.64 10.91 8.19
C ASN A 40 -11.18 11.30 8.40
N LEU A 41 -10.22 10.44 8.01
CA LEU A 41 -8.80 10.61 8.33
C LEU A 41 -7.91 10.76 7.10
N GLY A 42 -8.33 10.26 5.95
CA GLY A 42 -7.54 10.32 4.72
C GLY A 42 -6.27 9.46 4.74
N VAL A 43 -5.65 9.33 3.57
CA VAL A 43 -4.30 8.79 3.40
C VAL A 43 -3.37 10.00 3.33
N LYS A 44 -2.21 9.91 3.98
CA LYS A 44 -1.16 10.93 3.88
C LYS A 44 -0.08 10.44 2.92
N ILE A 45 0.41 11.36 2.09
CA ILE A 45 1.53 11.14 1.17
C ILE A 45 2.75 11.83 1.78
N HIS A 46 3.83 11.10 1.99
CA HIS A 46 5.09 11.63 2.51
C HIS A 46 6.17 11.46 1.45
N SER A 47 6.77 12.56 1.02
CA SER A 47 7.86 12.52 0.04
C SER A 47 9.09 11.80 0.57
N TYR A 48 9.91 11.28 -0.33
CA TYR A 48 11.22 10.73 0.04
C TYR A 48 12.11 11.83 0.64
N ASP A 49 12.52 11.63 1.88
CA ASP A 49 13.49 12.45 2.61
C ASP A 49 14.20 11.59 3.67
N GLU A 50 15.20 12.15 4.36
CA GLU A 50 15.96 11.43 5.38
C GLU A 50 15.11 10.90 6.55
N THR A 51 13.92 11.48 6.80
CA THR A 51 13.03 11.04 7.89
C THR A 51 12.22 9.79 7.51
N ASN A 52 11.88 9.64 6.23
CA ASN A 52 11.07 8.52 5.73
C ASN A 52 11.87 7.50 4.93
N LYS A 53 13.13 7.79 4.62
CA LYS A 53 14.02 6.97 3.79
C LYS A 53 14.02 5.49 4.16
N GLN A 54 14.29 5.18 5.43
CA GLN A 54 14.39 3.78 5.89
C GLN A 54 13.08 3.02 5.72
N GLU A 55 11.95 3.67 5.99
CA GLU A 55 10.63 3.06 5.86
C GLU A 55 10.27 2.83 4.38
N ILE A 56 10.59 3.80 3.50
CA ILE A 56 10.38 3.67 2.06
C ILE A 56 11.24 2.54 1.49
N GLU A 57 12.52 2.47 1.84
CA GLU A 57 13.43 1.40 1.38
C GLU A 57 12.97 0.02 1.85
N LYS A 58 12.62 -0.13 3.14
CA LYS A 58 12.06 -1.36 3.70
C LYS A 58 10.78 -1.78 2.98
N LEU A 59 9.87 -0.83 2.76
CA LEU A 59 8.59 -1.10 2.10
C LEU A 59 8.77 -1.38 0.61
N TYR A 60 9.74 -0.74 -0.05
CA TYR A 60 10.10 -0.99 -1.42
C TYR A 60 10.58 -2.43 -1.59
N ASP A 61 11.50 -2.88 -0.74
CA ASP A 61 11.98 -4.26 -0.74
C ASP A 61 10.83 -5.26 -0.54
N GLN A 62 9.94 -4.99 0.41
CA GLN A 62 8.77 -5.83 0.66
C GLN A 62 7.83 -5.88 -0.54
N LEU A 63 7.57 -4.75 -1.19
CA LEU A 63 6.60 -4.68 -2.26
C LEU A 63 7.16 -5.17 -3.60
N TYR A 64 8.42 -4.88 -3.92
CA TYR A 64 9.00 -5.15 -5.24
C TYR A 64 9.89 -6.40 -5.28
N HIS A 65 10.58 -6.75 -4.18
CA HIS A 65 11.56 -7.85 -4.19
C HIS A 65 11.04 -9.19 -3.62
N ILE A 66 9.84 -9.27 -3.04
CA ILE A 66 9.26 -10.55 -2.53
C ILE A 66 8.89 -11.56 -3.65
N LYS A 67 8.87 -11.17 -4.94
CA LYS A 67 8.52 -12.09 -6.05
C LYS A 67 9.69 -12.53 -6.94
N ASP A 68 10.88 -11.99 -6.75
CA ASP A 68 11.95 -12.13 -7.76
C ASP A 68 12.66 -13.49 -7.74
N ASN A 69 12.72 -14.21 -6.61
CA ASN A 69 13.46 -15.48 -6.58
C ASN A 69 12.76 -16.66 -7.28
N PHE A 70 11.43 -16.68 -7.37
CA PHE A 70 10.71 -17.79 -8.04
C PHE A 70 10.22 -17.40 -9.44
N THR A 71 9.85 -16.13 -9.64
CA THR A 71 9.12 -15.70 -10.84
C THR A 71 10.05 -15.14 -11.92
N ALA A 72 11.15 -14.48 -11.56
CA ALA A 72 12.07 -13.89 -12.55
C ALA A 72 12.75 -14.96 -13.42
N SER A 73 13.06 -16.13 -12.83
CA SER A 73 13.60 -17.29 -13.55
C SER A 73 12.61 -17.86 -14.59
N LEU A 74 11.30 -17.86 -14.28
CA LEU A 74 10.27 -18.39 -15.18
C LEU A 74 9.81 -17.38 -16.25
N ILE A 75 9.85 -16.09 -15.96
CA ILE A 75 9.36 -15.03 -16.86
C ILE A 75 10.44 -14.54 -17.83
N GLY A 76 11.71 -14.48 -17.38
CA GLY A 76 12.83 -14.04 -18.22
C GLY A 76 13.00 -14.86 -19.50
N ASP A 77 12.63 -16.14 -19.45
CA ASP A 77 12.69 -17.05 -20.59
C ASP A 77 11.48 -16.96 -21.54
N ALA A 78 10.34 -16.41 -21.09
CA ALA A 78 9.07 -16.48 -21.82
C ALA A 78 8.56 -15.14 -22.38
N PHE A 79 8.90 -13.99 -21.77
CA PHE A 79 8.37 -12.68 -22.17
C PHE A 79 9.45 -11.60 -22.05
N GLY A 80 9.89 -11.05 -23.19
CA GLY A 80 10.95 -10.04 -23.26
C GLY A 80 10.72 -8.80 -22.38
N LYS A 81 11.85 -8.18 -21.98
CA LYS A 81 12.04 -6.93 -21.20
C LYS A 81 10.93 -6.61 -20.19
N THR A 82 11.20 -6.99 -18.94
CA THR A 82 10.53 -6.48 -17.75
C THR A 82 10.50 -4.95 -17.75
N ALA A 83 9.33 -4.36 -17.45
CA ALA A 83 9.23 -2.93 -17.16
C ALA A 83 10.20 -2.59 -16.02
N SER A 84 10.98 -1.51 -16.17
CA SER A 84 11.92 -1.08 -15.14
C SER A 84 11.17 -0.75 -13.85
N GLN A 85 11.55 -1.37 -12.75
CA GLN A 85 11.07 -0.98 -11.42
C GLN A 85 11.51 0.47 -11.14
N PRO A 86 10.67 1.30 -10.49
CA PRO A 86 11.06 2.67 -10.12
C PRO A 86 12.16 2.64 -9.07
N ASP A 87 13.01 3.67 -9.04
CA ASP A 87 13.98 3.85 -7.95
C ASP A 87 13.22 4.21 -6.65
N ALA A 88 13.62 3.64 -5.52
CA ALA A 88 13.00 3.92 -4.22
C ALA A 88 12.99 5.43 -3.88
N SER A 89 14.00 6.18 -4.32
CA SER A 89 14.10 7.63 -4.14
C SER A 89 13.08 8.44 -4.94
N GLU A 90 12.45 7.84 -5.97
CA GLU A 90 11.37 8.45 -6.75
C GLU A 90 9.97 8.19 -6.15
N LEU A 91 9.90 7.43 -5.04
CA LEU A 91 8.65 7.03 -4.42
C LEU A 91 8.32 7.88 -3.19
N SER A 92 7.02 8.07 -2.94
CA SER A 92 6.50 8.64 -1.71
C SER A 92 5.81 7.55 -0.88
N LEU A 93 5.91 7.66 0.45
CA LEU A 93 5.26 6.78 1.40
C LEU A 93 3.78 7.15 1.55
N LEU A 94 2.90 6.16 1.41
CA LEU A 94 1.49 6.29 1.79
C LEU A 94 1.31 5.79 3.22
N THR A 95 0.61 6.57 4.05
CA THR A 95 0.21 6.15 5.39
C THR A 95 -1.28 6.35 5.63
N LEU A 96 -1.88 5.48 6.44
CA LEU A 96 -3.24 5.62 6.96
C LEU A 96 -3.19 5.44 8.47
N LYS A 97 -3.67 6.44 9.23
CA LYS A 97 -3.52 6.48 10.70
C LYS A 97 -2.06 6.32 11.13
N ASP A 98 -1.17 6.96 10.39
CA ASP A 98 0.29 6.94 10.60
C ASP A 98 0.92 5.53 10.46
N ILE A 99 0.17 4.57 9.90
CA ILE A 99 0.66 3.23 9.57
C ILE A 99 0.96 3.18 8.05
N PRO A 100 2.17 2.74 7.65
CA PRO A 100 2.53 2.49 6.25
C PRO A 100 1.50 1.61 5.55
N CYS A 101 0.97 2.06 4.41
CA CYS A 101 -0.04 1.32 3.64
C CYS A 101 0.37 1.05 2.19
N GLY A 102 1.39 1.74 1.68
CA GLY A 102 1.91 1.54 0.33
C GLY A 102 2.93 2.57 -0.10
N LEU A 103 3.34 2.48 -1.36
CA LEU A 103 4.20 3.45 -2.05
C LEU A 103 3.47 4.01 -3.26
N ILE A 104 3.78 5.26 -3.61
CA ILE A 104 3.24 5.95 -4.79
C ILE A 104 4.36 6.66 -5.55
N GLU A 105 4.35 6.54 -6.86
CA GLU A 105 5.22 7.27 -7.78
C GLU A 105 4.42 8.41 -8.41
N ILE A 106 4.87 9.65 -8.21
CA ILE A 106 4.23 10.85 -8.76
C ILE A 106 5.24 11.59 -9.63
N LYS A 107 4.90 11.84 -10.90
CA LYS A 107 5.74 12.62 -11.83
C LYS A 107 4.89 13.68 -12.52
N ASN A 108 5.33 14.94 -12.47
CA ASN A 108 4.63 16.09 -13.03
C ASN A 108 3.20 16.27 -12.50
N LYS A 109 2.99 16.04 -11.20
CA LYS A 109 1.67 16.07 -10.53
C LYS A 109 0.67 15.03 -11.07
N GLU A 110 1.16 13.97 -11.69
CA GLU A 110 0.37 12.82 -12.12
C GLU A 110 0.87 11.56 -11.42
N ILE A 111 -0.06 10.71 -11.00
CA ILE A 111 0.28 9.38 -10.47
C ILE A 111 0.76 8.52 -11.63
N ARG A 112 1.98 7.97 -11.53
CA ARG A 112 2.53 7.03 -12.51
C ARG A 112 2.24 5.59 -12.11
N SER A 113 2.42 5.29 -10.84
CA SER A 113 2.16 3.98 -10.26
C SER A 113 1.91 4.10 -8.77
N PHE A 114 1.22 3.12 -8.18
CA PHE A 114 1.18 2.95 -6.74
C PHE A 114 1.06 1.46 -6.40
N LYS A 115 1.54 1.08 -5.22
CA LYS A 115 1.47 -0.30 -4.74
C LYS A 115 1.16 -0.32 -3.25
N LEU A 116 0.11 -1.03 -2.88
CA LEU A 116 -0.32 -1.16 -1.49
C LEU A 116 0.20 -2.47 -0.89
N LEU A 117 0.39 -2.46 0.42
CA LEU A 117 0.50 -3.69 1.20
C LEU A 117 -0.77 -4.53 1.01
N GLU A 118 -0.62 -5.86 0.90
CA GLU A 118 -1.75 -6.76 0.59
C GLU A 118 -2.94 -6.56 1.54
N HIS A 119 -2.67 -6.37 2.84
CA HIS A 119 -3.72 -6.19 3.85
C HIS A 119 -4.43 -4.83 3.78
N PHE A 120 -3.89 -3.85 3.07
CA PHE A 120 -4.55 -2.56 2.79
C PHE A 120 -5.37 -2.58 1.49
N GLY A 121 -5.46 -3.73 0.80
CA GLY A 121 -6.34 -3.93 -0.34
C GLY A 121 -7.83 -3.88 0.01
N ASP A 122 -8.66 -3.72 -1.02
CA ASP A 122 -10.13 -3.82 -0.97
C ASP A 122 -10.82 -2.87 0.05
N GLN A 123 -10.25 -1.70 0.35
CA GLN A 123 -10.82 -0.75 1.31
C GLN A 123 -11.03 0.68 0.77
N GLY A 124 -10.91 0.85 -0.55
CA GLY A 124 -11.18 2.12 -1.25
C GLY A 124 -9.96 2.99 -1.54
N ILE A 125 -8.75 2.56 -1.17
CA ILE A 125 -7.51 3.22 -1.61
C ILE A 125 -7.23 2.76 -3.05
N ASN A 126 -7.60 3.59 -4.02
CA ASN A 126 -7.41 3.34 -5.45
C ASN A 126 -6.96 4.62 -6.15
N GLU A 127 -6.66 4.55 -7.45
CA GLU A 127 -6.19 5.70 -8.23
C GLU A 127 -7.16 6.89 -8.20
N THR A 128 -8.47 6.67 -8.31
CA THR A 128 -9.47 7.74 -8.22
C THR A 128 -9.40 8.46 -6.86
N TYR A 129 -9.28 7.70 -5.77
CA TYR A 129 -9.13 8.25 -4.44
C TYR A 129 -7.79 8.96 -4.24
N LEU A 130 -6.68 8.39 -4.73
CA LEU A 130 -5.37 9.02 -4.60
C LEU A 130 -5.27 10.32 -5.39
N ASN A 131 -5.86 10.38 -6.59
CA ASN A 131 -5.96 11.63 -7.36
C ASN A 131 -6.81 12.70 -6.67
N SER A 132 -7.76 12.34 -5.79
CA SER A 132 -8.58 13.34 -5.08
C SER A 132 -7.88 13.99 -3.90
N ILE A 133 -6.71 13.46 -3.49
CA ILE A 133 -5.90 13.95 -2.37
C ILE A 133 -4.49 14.42 -2.80
N LEU A 134 -4.18 14.34 -4.09
CA LEU A 134 -2.94 14.82 -4.70
C LEU A 134 -3.01 16.34 -4.96
#